data_AF-A0A2S9GAK4-F1
#
_entry.id   AF-A0A2S9GAK4-F1
#
_cell.length_a   1.000
_cell.length_b   1.000
_cell.length_c   1.000
_cell.angle_alpha   90.00
_cell.angle_beta   90.00
_cell.angle_gamma   90.00
#
_symmetry.space_group_name_H-M   'P 1'
#
loop_
_entity.id
_entity.type
_entity.pdbx_description
1 polymer ?
#
loop_
_entity_poly.entity_id
_entity_poly.type
_entity_poly.pdbx_seq_one_letter_code
_entity_poly.pdbx_strand_id
1 'polypeptide(L)'
;FLTLNVWAPSGTRPGDGKPVMVWVHGGAYVLGAASQPLYHGRGLAVGGDVVVVTVNYRLGALGFLELSTLDDSGRFASNLGLRDV
;
A
#
# COMPACT_ATOMS: atom_id res chain seq x y z
N PHE A 1 9.85 -6.49 -1.97
CA PHE A 1 9.94 -5.97 -0.59
C PHE A 1 8.63 -5.29 -0.25
N LEU A 2 8.03 -5.63 0.89
CA LEU A 2 6.84 -4.95 1.40
C LEU A 2 7.30 -3.66 2.08
N THR A 3 6.97 -2.54 1.47
CA THR A 3 7.39 -1.20 1.92
C THR A 3 6.26 -0.22 1.71
N LEU A 4 6.34 0.90 2.42
CA LEU A 4 5.46 2.04 2.24
C LEU A 4 6.28 3.32 2.23
N ASN A 5 5.69 4.38 1.72
CA ASN A 5 6.22 5.74 1.79
C ASN A 5 5.28 6.60 2.65
N VAL A 6 5.84 7.58 3.36
CA VAL A 6 5.09 8.54 4.18
C VAL A 6 5.48 9.95 3.79
N TRP A 7 4.48 10.79 3.49
CA TRP A 7 4.64 12.23 3.30
C TRP A 7 3.81 12.97 4.34
N ALA A 8 4.44 13.94 5.01
CA ALA A 8 3.77 14.83 5.95
C ALA A 8 4.17 16.29 5.66
N PRO A 9 3.29 17.27 5.95
CA PRO A 9 3.65 18.68 5.93
C PRO A 9 4.87 18.95 6.82
N SER A 10 5.73 19.87 6.38
CA SER A 10 6.86 20.33 7.19
C SER A 10 6.38 20.89 8.52
N GLY A 11 6.99 20.46 9.62
CA GLY A 11 6.64 20.91 10.96
C GLY A 11 5.53 20.12 11.64
N THR A 12 5.02 19.05 11.02
CA THR A 12 4.14 18.08 11.70
C THR A 12 4.85 17.49 12.93
N ARG A 13 4.17 17.47 14.08
CA ARG A 13 4.67 16.97 15.36
C ARG A 13 3.81 15.81 15.90
N PRO A 14 4.36 14.97 16.79
CA PRO A 14 3.55 14.01 17.53
C PRO A 14 2.42 14.71 18.29
N GLY A 15 1.20 14.21 18.14
CA GLY A 15 0.01 14.76 18.80
C GLY A 15 -0.80 15.76 17.96
N ASP A 16 -0.31 16.19 16.79
CA ASP A 16 -1.04 17.12 15.91
C ASP A 16 -2.37 16.54 15.35
N GLY A 17 -2.56 15.22 15.40
CA GLY A 17 -3.82 14.57 15.05
C GLY A 17 -4.23 14.73 13.57
N LYS A 18 -3.27 14.91 12.66
CA LYS A 18 -3.55 15.10 11.23
C LYS A 18 -4.26 13.88 10.61
N PRO A 19 -5.24 14.08 9.71
CA PRO A 19 -5.84 12.98 8.97
C PRO A 19 -4.79 12.20 8.17
N VAL A 20 -4.99 10.89 8.04
CA VAL A 20 -4.11 10.00 7.27
C VAL A 20 -4.85 9.51 6.03
N MET A 21 -4.30 9.79 4.86
CA MET A 21 -4.79 9.29 3.58
C MET A 21 -3.89 8.17 3.08
N VAL A 22 -4.44 6.97 2.97
CA VAL A 22 -3.72 5.78 2.48
C VAL A 22 -4.10 5.53 1.01
N TRP A 23 -3.10 5.45 0.14
CA TRP A 23 -3.27 5.19 -1.29
C TRP A 23 -2.74 3.80 -1.64
N VAL A 24 -3.62 2.97 -2.19
CA VAL A 24 -3.31 1.65 -2.73
C VAL A 24 -3.30 1.75 -4.25
N HIS A 25 -2.17 1.49 -4.87
CA HIS A 25 -2.07 1.63 -6.33
C HIS A 25 -2.87 0.54 -7.07
N GLY A 26 -3.47 0.94 -8.18
CA GLY A 26 -4.09 0.02 -9.13
C GLY A 26 -3.05 -0.74 -9.98
N GLY A 27 -3.52 -1.28 -11.10
CA GLY A 27 -2.74 -2.11 -12.02
C GLY A 27 -3.22 -3.56 -12.11
N ALA A 28 -4.54 -3.77 -11.90
CA ALA A 28 -5.24 -5.03 -12.09
C ALA A 28 -4.62 -6.21 -11.34
N TYR A 29 -4.01 -5.96 -10.17
CA TYR A 29 -3.29 -6.95 -9.37
C TYR A 29 -2.05 -7.57 -10.03
N VAL A 30 -1.59 -7.05 -11.16
CA VAL A 30 -0.47 -7.63 -11.94
C VAL A 30 0.72 -6.68 -11.99
N LEU A 31 0.49 -5.37 -11.97
CA LEU A 31 1.54 -4.35 -12.07
C LEU A 31 1.26 -3.16 -11.15
N GLY A 32 2.25 -2.29 -11.00
CA GLY A 32 2.17 -1.06 -10.22
C GLY A 32 3.19 -1.02 -9.09
N ALA A 33 3.45 0.18 -8.59
CA ALA A 33 4.31 0.39 -7.43
C ALA A 33 3.97 1.72 -6.74
N ALA A 34 4.14 1.76 -5.43
CA ALA A 34 4.00 2.96 -4.61
C ALA A 34 4.97 4.10 -4.99
N SER A 35 6.05 3.77 -5.72
CA SER A 35 7.08 4.70 -6.18
C SER A 35 6.80 5.34 -7.55
N GLN A 36 5.70 4.97 -8.22
CA GLN A 36 5.36 5.59 -9.51
C GLN A 36 5.20 7.12 -9.33
N PRO A 37 5.80 7.95 -10.20
CA PRO A 37 5.76 9.41 -10.05
C PRO A 37 4.34 9.99 -9.94
N LEU A 38 3.36 9.32 -10.54
CA LEU A 38 1.94 9.67 -10.46
C LEU A 38 1.40 9.70 -9.01
N TYR A 39 1.98 8.91 -8.11
CA TYR A 39 1.54 8.78 -6.71
C TYR A 39 2.40 9.57 -5.73
N HIS A 40 3.20 10.53 -6.21
CA HIS A 40 4.09 11.31 -5.36
C HIS A 40 3.29 12.20 -4.37
N GLY A 41 3.26 11.81 -3.09
CA GLY A 41 2.34 12.37 -2.08
C GLY A 41 2.55 13.82 -1.66
N ARG A 42 3.66 14.48 -2.02
CA ARG A 42 3.99 15.85 -1.58
C ARG A 42 2.86 16.87 -1.81
N GLY A 43 2.25 16.87 -2.99
CA GLY A 43 1.22 17.86 -3.34
C GLY A 43 -0.01 17.73 -2.45
N LEU A 44 -0.46 16.50 -2.22
CA LEU A 44 -1.60 16.18 -1.36
C LEU A 44 -1.28 16.44 0.11
N ALA A 45 -0.09 16.08 0.58
CA ALA A 45 0.30 16.30 1.96
C ALA A 45 0.28 17.80 2.31
N VAL A 46 0.96 18.63 1.52
CA VAL A 46 1.04 20.08 1.77
C VAL A 46 -0.28 20.79 1.49
N GLY A 47 -0.92 20.51 0.36
CA GLY A 47 -2.14 21.20 -0.06
C GLY A 47 -3.38 20.82 0.74
N GLY A 48 -3.45 19.60 1.27
CA GLY A 48 -4.57 19.10 2.05
C GLY A 48 -4.36 19.15 3.56
N ASP A 49 -3.17 19.52 4.03
CA ASP A 49 -2.74 19.41 5.43
C ASP A 49 -2.96 18.00 6.03
N VAL A 50 -2.61 16.97 5.27
CA VAL A 50 -2.78 15.55 5.62
C VAL A 50 -1.46 14.79 5.60
N VAL A 51 -1.40 13.66 6.32
CA VAL A 51 -0.35 12.66 6.12
C VAL A 51 -0.78 11.75 4.97
N VAL A 52 0.08 11.57 3.97
CA VAL A 52 -0.16 10.67 2.85
C VAL A 52 0.71 9.44 3.02
N VAL A 53 0.13 8.26 2.84
CA VAL A 53 0.83 6.97 2.84
C VAL A 53 0.58 6.26 1.51
N THR A 54 1.61 5.82 0.81
CA THR A 54 1.46 4.92 -0.34
C THR A 54 2.10 3.58 -0.01
N VAL A 55 1.43 2.48 -0.37
CA VAL A 55 1.83 1.12 0.03
C VAL A 55 2.18 0.26 -1.17
N ASN A 56 3.20 -0.59 -1.04
CA ASN A 56 3.44 -1.70 -1.95
C ASN A 56 2.82 -2.97 -1.37
N TYR A 57 2.10 -3.70 -2.19
CA TYR A 57 1.58 -5.04 -1.89
C TYR A 57 2.06 -6.04 -2.94
N ARG A 58 2.07 -7.33 -2.62
CA ARG A 58 2.44 -8.37 -3.59
C ARG A 58 1.45 -8.40 -4.75
N LEU A 59 1.98 -8.59 -5.96
CA LEU A 59 1.25 -8.64 -7.22
C LEU A 59 1.44 -9.99 -7.92
N GLY A 60 0.62 -10.23 -8.94
CA GLY A 60 0.67 -11.43 -9.77
C GLY A 60 0.57 -12.70 -8.93
N ALA A 61 1.28 -13.75 -9.36
CA ALA A 61 1.29 -15.02 -8.64
C ALA A 61 1.79 -14.89 -7.18
N LEU A 62 2.69 -13.95 -6.88
CA LEU A 62 3.20 -13.78 -5.52
C LEU A 62 2.16 -13.24 -4.55
N GLY A 63 1.15 -12.51 -5.04
CA GLY A 63 0.07 -11.95 -4.23
C GLY A 63 -1.26 -12.70 -4.34
N PHE A 64 -1.52 -13.31 -5.49
CA PHE A 64 -2.87 -13.76 -5.84
C PHE A 64 -2.94 -15.18 -6.42
N LEU A 65 -1.86 -15.95 -6.34
CA LEU A 65 -1.94 -17.38 -6.67
C LEU A 65 -2.85 -18.09 -5.66
N GLU A 66 -3.87 -18.76 -6.15
CA GLU A 66 -4.80 -19.58 -5.38
C GLU A 66 -4.33 -21.04 -5.46
N LEU A 67 -3.99 -21.63 -4.30
CA LEU A 67 -3.68 -23.06 -4.18
C LEU A 67 -4.36 -23.69 -2.95
N SER A 68 -5.24 -22.98 -2.25
CA SER A 68 -5.86 -23.49 -1.02
C SER A 68 -6.71 -24.73 -1.26
N THR A 69 -7.29 -24.86 -2.47
CA THR A 69 -8.04 -26.05 -2.89
C THR A 69 -7.17 -27.30 -3.07
N LEU A 70 -5.85 -27.13 -3.16
CA LEU A 70 -4.87 -28.21 -3.30
C LEU A 70 -4.14 -28.52 -1.99
N ASP A 71 -4.55 -27.88 -0.88
CA ASP A 71 -3.84 -27.95 0.38
C ASP A 71 -4.74 -28.18 1.59
N ASP A 72 -4.94 -29.47 1.88
CA ASP A 72 -5.65 -29.94 3.07
C ASP A 72 -4.98 -29.53 4.39
N SER A 73 -3.72 -29.08 4.36
CA SER A 73 -3.00 -28.64 5.56
C SER A 73 -3.16 -27.16 5.88
N GLY A 74 -3.77 -26.37 4.99
CA GLY A 74 -4.04 -24.95 5.19
C GLY A 74 -2.79 -24.05 5.22
N ARG A 75 -1.65 -24.52 4.71
CA ARG A 75 -0.40 -23.74 4.58
C ARG A 75 -0.49 -22.69 3.48
N PHE A 76 -1.21 -22.95 2.39
CA PHE A 76 -1.41 -21.99 1.30
C PHE A 76 -2.54 -21.03 1.62
N ALA A 77 -2.16 -19.80 1.99
CA ALA A 77 -3.09 -18.70 2.16
C ALA A 77 -3.47 -18.09 0.81
N SER A 78 -4.77 -17.86 0.60
CA SER A 78 -5.29 -17.09 -0.55
C SER A 78 -5.15 -15.57 -0.32
N ASN A 79 -5.12 -14.81 -1.42
CA ASN A 79 -5.16 -13.33 -1.40
C ASN A 79 -4.06 -12.69 -0.54
N LEU A 80 -2.84 -13.23 -0.61
CA LEU A 80 -1.67 -12.71 0.09
C LEU A 80 -1.44 -11.21 -0.18
N GLY A 81 -1.68 -10.74 -1.41
CA GLY A 81 -1.58 -9.33 -1.77
C GLY A 81 -2.62 -8.45 -1.06
N LEU A 82 -3.82 -8.96 -0.78
CA LEU A 82 -4.81 -8.22 0.03
C LEU A 82 -4.43 -8.20 1.52
N ARG A 83 -3.67 -9.19 1.99
CA ARG A 83 -3.18 -9.25 3.38
C ARG A 83 -1.94 -8.41 3.63
N ASP A 84 -1.30 -7.92 2.58
CA ASP A 84 -0.17 -6.99 2.69
C ASP A 84 -0.63 -5.55 2.93
N VAL A 85 -1.90 -5.24 2.63
CA VAL A 85 -2.55 -3.94 2.84
C VAL A 85 -3.18 -3.90 4.22
#